data_AF-A0A7C5IAJ7-F1
#
_entry.id   AF-A0A7C5IAJ7-F1
#
_cell.length_a   1.000
_cell.length_b   1.000
_cell.length_c   1.000
_cell.angle_alpha   90.00
_cell.angle_beta   90.00
_cell.angle_gamma   90.00
#
_symmetry.space_group_name_H-M   'P 1'
#
loop_
_entity.id
_entity.type
_entity.pdbx_description
1 polymer ?
#
loop_
_entity_poly.entity_id
_entity_poly.type
_entity_poly.pdbx_seq_one_letter_code
_entity_poly.pdbx_strand_id
1 'polypeptide(L)'
;VQELRGEKIDIIPYSVDVARFVCAAIAPAVVQRVLIDENSKSLELIVADDQLSLAIGRRGQNVKLASKLLKWNIEIHGETRANEVRARLKEALMTLKDIEESQIDFLLKLGYHSPDNLLNADETELASIPGMSLAKAQAIQQVAYELKQKLKAEEAAAQQAAAQTAQQTAAQQGAQQQGEAKASEASGEA
;
A
#
# COMPACT_ATOMS: atom_id res chain seq x y z
N VAL A 1 -32.23 15.03 8.47
CA VAL A 1 -32.06 13.79 9.26
C VAL A 1 -31.50 14.18 10.62
N GLN A 2 -32.38 14.34 11.62
CA GLN A 2 -32.02 14.89 12.94
C GLN A 2 -31.67 13.81 13.97
N GLU A 3 -31.96 12.53 13.68
CA GLU A 3 -31.67 11.41 14.60
C GLU A 3 -30.17 11.05 14.71
N LEU A 4 -29.35 11.40 13.72
CA LEU A 4 -27.95 10.92 13.62
C LEU A 4 -26.89 11.92 14.11
N ARG A 5 -27.30 12.98 14.83
CA ARG A 5 -26.38 13.95 15.45
C ARG A 5 -25.31 14.53 14.50
N GLY A 6 -25.59 14.59 13.19
CA GLY A 6 -24.68 15.13 12.17
C GLY A 6 -23.67 14.13 11.59
N GLU A 7 -23.87 12.82 11.77
CA GLU A 7 -23.07 11.80 11.09
C GLU A 7 -23.23 11.89 9.55
N LYS A 8 -22.11 11.79 8.82
CA LYS A 8 -22.11 11.80 7.34
C LYS A 8 -22.43 10.39 6.84
N ILE A 9 -23.46 10.28 6.01
CA ILE A 9 -23.88 9.01 5.40
C ILE A 9 -23.63 9.08 3.91
N ASP A 10 -22.92 8.09 3.40
CA ASP A 10 -22.72 7.88 1.97
C ASP A 10 -23.54 6.65 1.53
N ILE A 11 -24.27 6.80 0.43
CA ILE A 11 -25.08 5.72 -0.18
C ILE A 11 -24.37 5.31 -1.47
N ILE A 12 -24.00 4.03 -1.56
CA ILE A 12 -23.28 3.49 -2.71
C ILE A 12 -24.09 2.35 -3.35
N PRO A 13 -23.97 2.14 -4.67
CA PRO A 13 -24.59 1.00 -5.33
C PRO A 13 -23.92 -0.31 -4.89
N TYR A 14 -24.75 -1.29 -4.50
CA TYR A 14 -24.27 -2.64 -4.24
C TYR A 14 -23.86 -3.34 -5.56
N SER A 15 -22.78 -4.10 -5.51
CA SER A 15 -22.32 -4.93 -6.63
C SER A 15 -21.83 -6.27 -6.11
N VAL A 16 -22.12 -7.34 -6.85
CA VAL A 16 -21.57 -8.68 -6.59
C VAL A 16 -20.10 -8.80 -7.01
N ASP A 17 -19.70 -8.02 -8.02
CA ASP A 17 -18.31 -7.88 -8.42
C ASP A 17 -17.60 -7.01 -7.37
N VAL A 18 -16.65 -7.64 -6.66
CA VAL A 18 -15.85 -7.06 -5.57
C VAL A 18 -15.03 -5.87 -6.07
N ALA A 19 -14.48 -5.93 -7.28
CA ALA A 19 -13.71 -4.83 -7.87
C ALA A 19 -14.58 -3.59 -8.03
N ARG A 20 -15.78 -3.76 -8.58
CA ARG A 20 -16.74 -2.66 -8.73
C ARG A 20 -17.23 -2.16 -7.38
N PHE A 21 -17.48 -3.06 -6.43
CA PHE A 21 -18.02 -2.70 -5.13
C PHE A 21 -16.99 -1.93 -4.29
N VAL A 22 -15.71 -2.30 -4.34
CA VAL A 22 -14.64 -1.57 -3.63
C VAL A 22 -14.43 -0.18 -4.21
N CYS A 23 -14.48 -0.03 -5.53
CA CYS A 23 -14.39 1.28 -6.18
C CYS A 23 -15.52 2.21 -5.73
N ALA A 24 -16.75 1.69 -5.57
CA ALA A 24 -17.86 2.46 -5.04
C ALA A 24 -17.69 2.79 -3.54
N ALA A 25 -17.13 1.87 -2.76
CA ALA A 25 -16.94 2.04 -1.32
C ALA A 25 -15.83 3.03 -0.92
N ILE A 26 -14.89 3.29 -1.82
CA ILE A 26 -13.77 4.23 -1.60
C ILE A 26 -14.07 5.64 -2.14
N ALA A 27 -15.23 5.83 -2.79
CA ALA A 27 -15.69 7.14 -3.24
C ALA A 27 -15.63 8.17 -2.09
N PRO A 28 -15.17 9.41 -2.36
CA PRO A 28 -14.98 10.05 -3.67
C PRO A 28 -13.63 9.82 -4.36
N ALA A 29 -12.70 9.05 -3.78
CA ALA A 29 -11.40 8.81 -4.41
C ALA A 29 -11.54 7.87 -5.63
N VAL A 30 -10.80 8.18 -6.70
CA VAL A 30 -10.83 7.41 -7.95
C VAL A 30 -9.73 6.37 -7.92
N VAL A 31 -10.13 5.10 -7.97
CA VAL A 31 -9.22 3.97 -8.02
C VAL A 31 -8.75 3.76 -9.46
N GLN A 32 -7.44 3.76 -9.68
CA GLN A 32 -6.85 3.51 -10.99
C GLN A 32 -6.74 2.02 -11.30
N ARG A 33 -6.42 1.21 -10.28
CA ARG A 33 -6.22 -0.24 -10.41
C ARG A 33 -6.58 -0.95 -9.11
N VAL A 34 -7.16 -2.14 -9.26
CA VAL A 34 -7.55 -3.03 -8.16
C VAL A 34 -6.81 -4.34 -8.37
N LEU A 35 -6.04 -4.78 -7.38
CA LEU A 35 -5.48 -6.12 -7.33
C LEU A 35 -6.24 -6.92 -6.27
N ILE A 36 -6.61 -8.14 -6.63
CA ILE A 36 -7.46 -9.00 -5.80
C ILE A 36 -6.65 -10.24 -5.46
N ASP A 37 -6.54 -10.50 -4.16
CA ASP A 37 -6.06 -11.77 -3.64
C ASP A 37 -7.23 -12.50 -2.99
N GLU A 38 -7.76 -13.48 -3.73
CA GLU A 38 -8.89 -14.30 -3.27
C GLU A 38 -8.50 -15.25 -2.13
N ASN A 39 -7.23 -15.69 -2.09
CA ASN A 39 -6.74 -16.63 -1.07
C ASN A 39 -6.71 -15.97 0.30
N SER A 40 -6.22 -14.74 0.38
CA SER A 40 -6.15 -13.97 1.64
C SER A 40 -7.36 -13.07 1.89
N LYS A 41 -8.31 -12.99 0.95
CA LYS A 41 -9.42 -12.02 0.94
C LYS A 41 -8.93 -10.59 1.15
N SER A 42 -7.91 -10.23 0.37
CA SER A 42 -7.28 -8.91 0.42
C SER A 42 -7.42 -8.18 -0.91
N LEU A 43 -7.60 -6.88 -0.84
CA LEU A 43 -7.71 -5.96 -1.97
C LEU A 43 -6.60 -4.92 -1.85
N GLU A 44 -5.82 -4.76 -2.90
CA GLU A 44 -4.82 -3.72 -3.02
C GLU A 44 -5.31 -2.70 -4.05
N LEU A 45 -5.43 -1.44 -3.65
CA LEU A 45 -5.96 -0.36 -4.48
C LEU A 45 -4.85 0.63 -4.80
N ILE A 46 -4.68 0.93 -6.08
CA ILE A 46 -3.77 1.98 -6.53
C ILE A 46 -4.57 3.22 -6.88
N VAL A 47 -4.22 4.33 -6.25
CA VAL A 47 -4.82 5.66 -6.45
C VAL A 47 -3.74 6.67 -6.83
N ALA A 48 -4.14 7.81 -7.38
CA ALA A 48 -3.21 8.91 -7.58
C ALA A 48 -2.67 9.42 -6.22
N ASP A 49 -1.42 9.87 -6.19
CA ASP A 49 -0.75 10.25 -4.93
C ASP A 49 -1.46 11.40 -4.18
N ASP A 50 -2.09 12.31 -4.92
CA ASP A 50 -2.92 13.41 -4.38
C ASP A 50 -4.22 12.91 -3.75
N GLN A 51 -4.74 11.78 -4.20
CA GLN A 51 -5.97 11.16 -3.70
C GLN A 51 -5.74 10.11 -2.59
N LEU A 52 -4.49 9.73 -2.32
CA LEU A 52 -4.16 8.74 -1.29
C LEU A 52 -4.75 9.09 0.09
N SER A 53 -4.57 10.33 0.52
CA SER A 53 -5.11 10.82 1.80
C SER A 53 -6.65 10.76 1.83
N LEU A 54 -7.30 11.09 0.71
CA LEU A 54 -8.76 11.05 0.57
C LEU A 54 -9.28 9.62 0.61
N ALA A 55 -8.62 8.70 -0.08
CA ALA A 55 -8.97 7.28 -0.13
C ALA A 55 -8.85 6.61 1.24
N ILE A 56 -7.77 6.88 1.98
CA ILE A 56 -7.57 6.38 3.36
C ILE A 56 -8.58 7.02 4.32
N GLY A 57 -8.83 8.32 4.17
CA GLY A 57 -9.69 9.12 5.03
C GLY A 57 -9.05 9.44 6.39
N ARG A 58 -9.71 10.33 7.15
CA ARG A 58 -9.20 10.78 8.46
C ARG A 58 -9.02 9.59 9.40
N ARG A 59 -7.79 9.36 9.90
CA ARG A 59 -7.43 8.21 10.76
C ARG A 59 -7.74 6.83 10.14
N GLY A 60 -7.75 6.75 8.82
CA GLY A 60 -8.10 5.52 8.09
C GLY A 60 -9.57 5.15 8.18
N GLN A 61 -10.45 6.09 8.52
CA GLN A 61 -11.87 5.79 8.72
C GLN A 61 -12.52 5.25 7.44
N ASN A 62 -12.19 5.81 6.28
CA ASN A 62 -12.81 5.42 5.01
C ASN A 62 -12.45 3.98 4.64
N VAL A 63 -11.16 3.66 4.60
CA VAL A 63 -10.68 2.29 4.33
C VAL A 63 -11.19 1.27 5.36
N LYS A 64 -11.31 1.65 6.64
CA LYS A 64 -11.88 0.79 7.69
C LYS A 64 -13.37 0.51 7.49
N LEU A 65 -14.14 1.52 7.06
CA LEU A 65 -15.57 1.35 6.78
C LEU A 65 -15.76 0.48 5.53
N ALA A 66 -15.01 0.74 4.46
CA ALA A 66 -15.02 -0.08 3.25
C ALA A 66 -14.63 -1.54 3.55
N SER A 67 -13.56 -1.77 4.33
CA SER A 67 -13.12 -3.12 4.71
C SER A 67 -14.21 -3.87 5.50
N LYS A 68 -14.89 -3.18 6.44
CA LYS A 68 -16.02 -3.77 7.18
C LYS A 68 -17.23 -4.05 6.30
N LEU A 69 -17.53 -3.15 5.36
CA LEU A 69 -18.66 -3.29 4.44
C LEU A 69 -18.46 -4.48 3.50
N LEU A 70 -17.26 -4.61 2.92
CA LEU A 70 -16.94 -5.69 2.00
C LEU A 70 -16.62 -6.99 2.73
N LYS A 71 -16.13 -6.92 3.98
CA LYS A 71 -15.51 -8.04 4.73
C LYS A 71 -14.22 -8.55 4.08
N TRP A 72 -13.45 -7.64 3.50
CA TRP A 72 -12.15 -7.87 2.88
C TRP A 72 -11.11 -6.97 3.53
N ASN A 73 -9.85 -7.41 3.57
CA ASN A 73 -8.74 -6.53 3.92
C ASN A 73 -8.50 -5.58 2.75
N ILE A 74 -8.40 -4.28 3.02
CA ILE A 74 -8.18 -3.29 1.96
C ILE A 74 -6.92 -2.52 2.29
N GLU A 75 -5.97 -2.54 1.37
CA GLU A 75 -4.76 -1.74 1.40
C GLU A 75 -4.77 -0.76 0.22
N ILE A 76 -4.29 0.46 0.44
CA ILE A 76 -4.31 1.53 -0.56
C ILE A 76 -2.91 2.09 -0.69
N HIS A 77 -2.40 2.11 -1.92
CA HIS A 77 -1.09 2.67 -2.24
C HIS A 77 -1.23 3.78 -3.29
N GLY A 78 -0.31 4.74 -3.21
CA GLY A 78 -0.13 5.76 -4.23
C GLY A 78 0.58 5.20 -5.46
N GLU A 79 0.35 5.82 -6.61
CA GLU A 79 0.95 5.46 -7.88
C GLU A 79 2.48 5.47 -7.84
N THR A 80 3.09 6.44 -7.16
CA THR A 80 4.56 6.51 -7.03
C THR A 80 5.11 5.25 -6.35
N ARG A 81 4.51 4.82 -5.24
CA ARG A 81 4.94 3.61 -4.51
C ARG A 81 4.74 2.35 -5.37
N ALA A 82 3.61 2.24 -6.06
CA ALA A 82 3.35 1.11 -6.94
C ALA A 82 4.39 1.00 -8.08
N ASN A 83 4.80 2.15 -8.63
CA ASN A 83 5.83 2.21 -9.66
C ASN A 83 7.22 1.86 -9.12
N GLU A 84 7.55 2.29 -7.91
CA GLU A 84 8.81 1.93 -7.24
C GLU A 84 8.89 0.41 -6.99
N VAL A 85 7.84 -0.19 -6.43
CA VAL A 85 7.77 -1.64 -6.21
C VAL A 85 7.93 -2.39 -7.53
N ARG A 86 7.27 -1.93 -8.60
CA ARG A 86 7.39 -2.52 -9.93
C ARG A 86 8.82 -2.42 -10.48
N ALA A 87 9.49 -1.28 -10.32
CA ALA A 87 10.86 -1.08 -10.77
C ALA A 87 11.83 -2.01 -10.03
N ARG A 88 11.73 -2.06 -8.71
CA ARG A 88 12.54 -2.97 -7.87
C ARG A 88 12.29 -4.44 -8.18
N LEU A 89 11.04 -4.80 -8.50
CA LEU A 89 10.70 -6.15 -8.95
C LEU A 89 11.41 -6.48 -10.28
N LYS A 90 11.34 -5.57 -11.26
CA LYS A 90 12.05 -5.74 -12.54
C LYS A 90 13.56 -5.92 -12.32
N GLU A 91 14.17 -5.08 -11.49
CA GLU A 91 15.60 -5.18 -11.14
C GLU A 91 15.94 -6.52 -10.46
N ALA A 92 15.14 -6.96 -9.50
CA ALA A 92 15.35 -8.23 -8.81
C ALA A 92 15.28 -9.42 -9.77
N LEU A 93 14.33 -9.41 -10.71
CA LEU A 93 14.20 -10.46 -11.73
C LEU A 93 15.33 -10.41 -12.75
N MET A 94 15.88 -9.24 -13.09
CA MET A 94 17.04 -9.10 -13.99
C MET A 94 18.31 -9.76 -13.43
N THR A 95 18.42 -9.91 -12.11
CA THR A 95 19.55 -10.62 -11.48
C THR A 95 19.53 -12.13 -11.74
N LEU A 96 18.40 -12.70 -12.17
CA LEU A 96 18.28 -14.11 -12.49
C LEU A 96 18.93 -14.41 -13.84
N LYS A 97 19.97 -15.25 -13.83
CA LYS A 97 20.68 -15.64 -15.06
C LYS A 97 19.83 -16.43 -16.06
N ASP A 98 18.78 -17.07 -15.59
CA ASP A 98 17.95 -17.98 -16.39
C ASP A 98 16.74 -17.28 -17.06
N ILE A 99 16.59 -15.96 -16.87
CA ILE A 99 15.45 -15.19 -17.35
C ILE A 99 15.91 -14.02 -18.22
N GLU A 100 15.33 -13.90 -19.40
CA GLU A 100 15.61 -12.77 -20.30
C GLU A 100 14.68 -11.58 -20.02
N GLU A 101 15.12 -10.37 -20.39
CA GLU A 101 14.32 -9.15 -20.23
C GLU A 101 12.96 -9.24 -20.94
N SER A 102 12.89 -9.92 -22.08
CA SER A 102 11.66 -10.16 -22.84
C SER A 102 10.60 -10.90 -22.01
N GLN A 103 11.02 -11.82 -21.15
CA GLN A 103 10.15 -12.62 -20.28
C GLN A 103 9.67 -11.79 -19.09
N ILE A 104 10.54 -10.95 -18.54
CA ILE A 104 10.20 -10.02 -17.46
C ILE A 104 9.18 -9.00 -17.97
N ASP A 105 9.40 -8.42 -19.14
CA ASP A 105 8.46 -7.47 -19.74
C ASP A 105 7.11 -8.14 -20.04
N PHE A 106 7.10 -9.42 -20.43
CA PHE A 106 5.87 -10.17 -20.64
C PHE A 106 5.11 -10.40 -19.32
N LEU A 107 5.81 -10.79 -18.25
CA LEU A 107 5.23 -10.91 -16.90
C LEU A 107 4.59 -9.61 -16.44
N LEU A 108 5.31 -8.50 -16.60
CA LEU A 108 4.77 -7.17 -16.27
C LEU A 108 3.53 -6.87 -17.12
N LYS A 109 3.53 -7.18 -18.42
CA LYS A 109 2.36 -6.96 -19.29
C LYS A 109 1.15 -7.81 -18.91
N LEU A 110 1.37 -9.01 -18.38
CA LEU A 110 0.30 -9.88 -17.88
C LEU A 110 -0.31 -9.40 -16.55
N GLY A 111 0.27 -8.38 -15.92
CA GLY A 111 -0.26 -7.78 -14.69
C GLY A 111 0.49 -8.17 -13.42
N TYR A 112 1.59 -8.92 -13.52
CA TYR A 112 2.43 -9.28 -12.37
C TYR A 112 3.32 -8.10 -11.96
N HIS A 113 2.71 -7.11 -11.30
CA HIS A 113 3.38 -5.85 -10.96
C HIS A 113 3.91 -5.79 -9.53
N SER A 114 3.53 -6.75 -8.68
CA SER A 114 3.98 -6.82 -7.30
C SER A 114 4.53 -8.22 -6.96
N PRO A 115 5.41 -8.32 -5.95
CA PRO A 115 5.87 -9.61 -5.44
C PRO A 115 4.70 -10.52 -5.02
N ASP A 116 3.66 -9.95 -4.42
CA ASP A 116 2.47 -10.67 -3.98
C ASP A 116 1.72 -11.32 -5.15
N ASN A 117 1.61 -10.65 -6.30
CA ASN A 117 0.97 -11.26 -7.47
C ASN A 117 1.74 -12.47 -7.99
N LEU A 118 3.07 -12.44 -7.96
CA LEU A 118 3.89 -13.58 -8.40
C LEU A 118 3.81 -14.76 -7.44
N LEU A 119 3.79 -14.48 -6.14
CA LEU A 119 3.66 -15.51 -5.10
C LEU A 119 2.28 -16.19 -5.09
N ASN A 120 1.24 -15.45 -5.47
CA ASN A 120 -0.12 -15.97 -5.57
C ASN A 120 -0.44 -16.61 -6.93
N ALA A 121 0.45 -16.44 -7.92
CA ALA A 121 0.29 -17.04 -9.24
C ALA A 121 0.50 -18.56 -9.19
N ASP A 122 -0.25 -19.29 -10.01
CA ASP A 122 -0.02 -20.72 -10.17
C ASP A 122 1.29 -20.97 -10.95
N GLU A 123 2.12 -21.89 -10.47
CA GLU A 123 3.40 -22.22 -11.09
C GLU A 123 3.24 -22.73 -12.53
N THR A 124 2.12 -23.40 -12.83
CA THR A 124 1.81 -23.91 -14.17
C THR A 124 1.37 -22.81 -15.13
N GLU A 125 0.68 -21.78 -14.64
CA GLU A 125 0.34 -20.59 -15.43
C GLU A 125 1.60 -19.80 -15.79
N LEU A 126 2.50 -19.61 -14.82
CA LEU A 126 3.79 -18.99 -15.06
C LEU A 126 4.63 -19.81 -16.05
N ALA A 127 4.66 -21.14 -15.91
CA ALA A 127 5.39 -22.02 -16.82
C ALA A 127 4.79 -22.05 -18.25
N SER A 128 3.52 -21.70 -18.41
CA SER A 128 2.85 -21.62 -19.72
C SER A 128 3.27 -20.40 -20.55
N ILE A 129 3.98 -19.45 -19.93
CA ILE A 129 4.52 -18.27 -20.62
C ILE A 129 5.61 -18.70 -21.60
N PRO A 130 5.64 -18.17 -22.84
CA PRO A 130 6.68 -18.49 -23.81
C PRO A 130 8.10 -18.35 -23.26
N GLY A 131 8.89 -19.43 -23.34
CA GLY A 131 10.27 -19.48 -22.84
C GLY A 131 10.42 -19.70 -21.33
N MET A 132 9.31 -19.83 -20.61
CA MET A 132 9.31 -20.17 -19.18
C MET A 132 9.21 -21.68 -18.98
N SER A 133 9.69 -22.13 -17.82
CA SER A 133 9.61 -23.52 -17.38
C SER A 133 9.21 -23.54 -15.91
N LEU A 134 8.79 -24.69 -15.40
CA LEU A 134 8.43 -24.83 -13.98
C LEU A 134 9.58 -24.40 -13.05
N ALA A 135 10.82 -24.78 -13.39
CA ALA A 135 12.00 -24.38 -12.63
C ALA A 135 12.22 -22.85 -12.61
N LYS A 136 11.95 -22.17 -13.74
CA LYS A 136 12.02 -20.70 -13.81
C LYS A 136 10.90 -20.05 -13.02
N ALA A 137 9.67 -20.57 -13.10
CA ALA A 137 8.53 -20.09 -12.33
C ALA A 137 8.83 -20.12 -10.81
N GLN A 138 9.39 -21.23 -10.33
CA GLN A 138 9.83 -21.38 -8.94
C GLN A 138 10.94 -20.39 -8.57
N ALA A 139 11.93 -20.18 -9.45
CA ALA A 139 12.98 -19.21 -9.23
C ALA A 139 12.45 -17.76 -9.14
N ILE A 140 11.47 -17.41 -9.99
CA ILE A 140 10.78 -16.11 -9.96
C ILE A 140 10.08 -15.93 -8.62
N GLN A 141 9.32 -16.93 -8.19
CA GLN A 141 8.60 -16.88 -6.91
C GLN A 141 9.56 -16.78 -5.72
N GLN A 142 10.70 -17.46 -5.77
CA GLN A 142 11.73 -17.34 -4.74
C GLN A 142 12.29 -15.92 -4.65
N VAL A 143 12.61 -15.30 -5.80
CA VAL A 143 13.07 -13.90 -5.83
C VAL A 143 11.98 -12.94 -5.36
N ALA A 144 10.73 -13.17 -5.75
CA ALA A 144 9.59 -12.38 -5.28
C ALA A 144 9.44 -12.48 -3.75
N TYR A 145 9.63 -13.67 -3.17
CA TYR A 145 9.60 -13.87 -1.72
C TYR A 145 10.71 -13.08 -1.01
N GLU A 146 11.94 -13.17 -1.52
CA GLU A 146 13.08 -12.43 -0.96
C GLU A 146 12.90 -10.92 -1.06
N LEU A 147 12.39 -10.44 -2.20
CA LEU A 147 12.08 -9.02 -2.39
C LEU A 147 10.99 -8.55 -1.43
N LYS A 148 9.92 -9.34 -1.24
CA LYS A 148 8.86 -9.05 -0.27
C LYS A 148 9.41 -8.90 1.16
N GLN A 149 10.32 -9.79 1.57
CA GLN A 149 10.97 -9.68 2.89
C GLN A 149 11.82 -8.42 3.00
N LYS A 150 12.59 -8.07 1.96
CA LYS A 150 13.39 -6.83 1.93
C LYS A 150 12.52 -5.58 2.03
N LEU A 151 11.48 -5.47 1.20
CA LEU A 151 10.55 -4.33 1.22
C LEU A 151 9.88 -4.18 2.59
N LYS A 152 9.40 -5.28 3.17
CA LYS A 152 8.79 -5.27 4.50
C LYS A 152 9.78 -4.82 5.58
N ALA A 153 11.03 -5.26 5.51
CA ALA A 153 12.07 -4.85 6.44
C ALA A 153 12.42 -3.35 6.30
N GLU A 154 12.52 -2.85 5.07
CA GLU A 154 12.75 -1.42 4.78
C GLU A 154 11.59 -0.55 5.29
N GLU A 155 10.35 -0.96 5.05
CA GLU A 155 9.16 -0.25 5.54
C GLU A 155 9.10 -0.23 7.06
N ALA A 156 9.39 -1.35 7.73
CA ALA A 156 9.45 -1.42 9.17
C ALA A 156 10.54 -0.51 9.74
N ALA A 157 11.73 -0.48 9.11
CA ALA A 157 12.83 0.40 9.49
C ALA A 157 12.45 1.88 9.29
N ALA A 158 11.81 2.23 8.17
CA ALA A 158 11.35 3.59 7.89
C ALA A 158 10.29 4.06 8.90
N GLN A 159 9.34 3.19 9.26
CA GLN A 159 8.33 3.50 10.29
C GLN A 159 8.96 3.71 11.67
N GLN A 160 9.95 2.89 12.05
CA GLN A 160 10.68 3.05 13.30
C GLN A 160 11.48 4.36 13.32
N ALA A 161 12.18 4.69 12.24
CA ALA A 161 12.92 5.94 12.11
C ALA A 161 11.98 7.15 12.20
N ALA A 162 10.85 7.13 11.48
CA ALA A 162 9.85 8.20 11.53
C ALA A 162 9.25 8.37 12.93
N ALA A 163 8.97 7.26 13.65
CA ALA A 163 8.48 7.31 15.02
C ALA A 163 9.51 7.93 15.98
N GLN A 164 10.80 7.61 15.81
CA GLN A 164 11.88 8.19 16.61
C GLN A 164 12.08 9.68 16.33
N THR A 165 12.05 10.09 15.05
CA THR A 165 12.13 11.50 14.67
C THR A 165 10.95 12.30 15.25
N ALA A 166 9.72 11.77 15.15
CA ALA A 166 8.54 12.43 15.71
C ALA A 166 8.64 12.60 17.25
N GLN A 167 9.17 11.59 17.96
CA GLN A 167 9.41 11.68 19.41
C GLN A 167 10.49 12.73 19.76
N GLN A 168 11.57 12.81 18.98
CA GLN A 168 12.63 13.80 19.18
C GLN A 168 12.16 15.23 18.90
N THR A 169 11.39 15.44 17.82
CA THR A 169 10.82 16.76 17.49
C THR A 169 9.82 17.21 18.56
N ALA A 170 8.98 16.31 19.08
CA ALA A 170 8.06 16.61 20.17
C ALA A 170 8.79 16.96 21.48
N ALA A 171 9.87 16.26 21.80
CA ALA A 171 10.70 16.54 22.98
C ALA A 171 11.40 17.90 22.88
N GLN A 172 11.90 18.29 21.70
CA GLN A 172 12.55 19.58 21.48
C GLN A 172 11.56 20.76 21.54
N GLN A 173 10.36 20.60 20.98
CA GLN A 173 9.30 21.63 21.03
C GLN A 173 8.75 21.82 22.45
N GLY A 174 8.63 20.74 23.24
CA GLY A 174 8.25 20.83 24.66
C GLY A 174 9.31 21.52 25.51
N ALA A 175 10.60 21.32 25.21
CA ALA A 175 11.70 21.99 25.90
C ALA A 175 11.78 23.50 25.58
N GLN A 176 11.49 23.91 24.33
CA GLN A 176 11.44 25.32 23.94
C GLN A 176 10.28 26.08 24.60
N GLN A 177 9.09 25.48 24.67
CA GLN A 177 7.92 26.10 25.34
C GLN A 177 8.12 26.26 26.87
N GLN A 178 8.84 25.34 27.52
CA GLN A 178 9.19 25.46 28.94
C GLN A 178 10.30 26.50 29.20
N GLY A 179 11.20 26.71 28.23
CA GLY A 179 12.23 27.75 28.29
C GLY A 179 11.65 29.16 28.16
N GLU A 180 10.70 29.36 27.25
CA GLU A 180 10.03 30.66 27.04
C GLU A 180 9.11 31.04 28.22
N ALA A 181 8.38 30.08 28.80
CA ALA A 181 7.52 30.33 29.97
C ALA A 181 8.32 30.79 31.21
N LYS A 182 9.51 30.21 31.45
CA LYS A 182 10.39 30.62 32.56
C LYS A 182 11.06 31.98 32.34
N ALA A 183 11.29 32.38 31.09
CA ALA A 183 11.86 33.68 30.77
C ALA A 183 10.85 34.82 30.97
N SER A 184 9.55 34.59 30.72
CA SER A 184 8.51 35.60 30.93
C SER A 184 8.17 35.87 32.40
N GLU A 185 8.37 34.89 33.29
CA GLU A 185 8.13 35.07 34.73
C GLU A 185 9.25 35.87 35.43
N ALA A 186 10.49 35.83 34.92
CA ALA A 186 11.62 36.55 35.51
C ALA A 186 11.67 38.05 35.15
N SER A 187 10.94 38.50 34.13
CA SER A 187 10.89 39.91 33.69
C SER A 187 9.77 40.74 34.33
N GLY A 188 8.91 40.13 35.15
CA GLY A 188 7.75 40.80 35.77
C GLY A 188 7.98 41.40 37.16
N GLU A 189 9.19 41.32 37.72
CA GLU A 189 9.49 41.69 39.12
C GLU A 189 10.48 42.86 39.27
N ALA A 190 10.63 43.70 38.24
CA ALA A 190 11.44 44.93 38.28
C ALA A 190 10.58 46.20 38.19
#